data_AF-A0A958QVF2-F1
#
_entry.id   AF-A0A958QVF2-F1
#
_cell.length_a   1.000
_cell.length_b   1.000
_cell.length_c   1.000
_cell.angle_alpha   90.00
_cell.angle_beta   90.00
_cell.angle_gamma   90.00
#
_symmetry.space_group_name_H-M   'P 1'
#
loop_
_entity.id
_entity.type
_entity.pdbx_description
1 polymer ?
#
loop_
_entity_poly.entity_id
_entity_poly.type
_entity_poly.pdbx_seq_one_letter_code
_entity_poly.pdbx_strand_id
1 'polypeptide(L)'
;MPDLWRFRTLSTREQAIVAIAVLLDGHDSASYLASDKERHSALEKASNDLAELSPDLRMPLAATLLRRAVAELRATVASGEEE
;
A
#
# COMPACT_ATOMS: atom_id res chain seq x y z
N MET A 1 10.02 7.06 -14.53
CA MET A 1 9.11 5.93 -14.29
C MET A 1 9.19 5.64 -12.81
N PRO A 2 8.12 5.84 -12.03
CA PRO A 2 8.14 5.56 -10.60
C PRO A 2 8.52 4.09 -10.38
N ASP A 3 9.55 3.84 -9.58
CA ASP A 3 9.97 2.48 -9.26
C ASP A 3 9.23 2.03 -7.99
N LEU A 4 8.37 1.03 -8.15
CA LEU A 4 7.57 0.45 -7.06
C LEU A 4 8.39 -0.46 -6.14
N TRP A 5 9.72 -0.44 -6.23
CA TRP A 5 10.64 -1.17 -5.35
C TRP A 5 10.27 -1.00 -3.87
N ARG A 6 10.08 0.24 -3.41
CA ARG A 6 9.78 0.50 -1.98
C ARG A 6 8.48 -0.17 -1.54
N PHE A 7 7.44 -0.08 -2.36
CA PHE A 7 6.18 -0.77 -2.10
C PHE A 7 6.37 -2.29 -1.97
N ARG A 8 7.18 -2.90 -2.84
CA ARG A 8 7.42 -4.36 -2.83
C ARG A 8 8.19 -4.85 -1.59
N THR A 9 8.98 -3.97 -0.96
CA THR A 9 9.71 -4.31 0.27
C THR A 9 8.85 -4.27 1.53
N LEU A 10 7.64 -3.73 1.45
CA LEU A 10 6.69 -3.67 2.56
C LEU A 10 6.07 -5.05 2.83
N SER A 11 5.69 -5.30 4.09
CA SER A 11 4.87 -6.45 4.46
C SER A 11 3.49 -6.38 3.80
N THR A 12 2.81 -7.52 3.65
CA THR A 12 1.47 -7.58 3.03
C THR A 12 0.46 -6.65 3.71
N ARG A 13 0.54 -6.49 5.05
CA ARG A 13 -0.31 -5.55 5.78
C ARG A 13 -0.02 -4.10 5.41
N GLU A 14 1.25 -3.72 5.34
CA GLU A 14 1.67 -2.37 4.95
C GLU A 14 1.33 -2.05 3.49
N GLN A 15 1.48 -3.03 2.59
CA GLN A 15 1.05 -2.91 1.20
C GLN A 15 -0.45 -2.61 1.11
N ALA A 16 -1.28 -3.28 1.91
CA ALA A 16 -2.72 -3.02 1.99
C ALA A 16 -3.00 -1.60 2.51
N ILE A 17 -2.31 -1.16 3.56
CA ILE A 17 -2.46 0.19 4.13
C ILE A 17 -2.12 1.27 3.11
N VAL A 18 -0.99 1.16 2.41
CA VAL A 18 -0.58 2.11 1.37
C VAL A 18 -1.59 2.13 0.22
N ALA A 19 -2.03 0.96 -0.25
CA ALA A 19 -3.01 0.88 -1.33
C ALA A 19 -4.37 1.50 -0.93
N ILE A 20 -4.81 1.32 0.33
CA ILE A 20 -6.01 1.98 0.85
C ILE A 20 -5.83 3.50 0.87
N ALA A 21 -4.72 4.00 1.40
CA ALA A 21 -4.45 5.44 1.46
C ALA A 21 -4.45 6.07 0.07
N VAL A 22 -3.80 5.42 -0.91
CA VAL A 22 -3.79 5.88 -2.31
C VAL A 22 -5.17 5.83 -2.96
N LEU A 23 -6.02 4.87 -2.62
CA LEU A 23 -7.40 4.82 -3.12
C LEU A 23 -8.30 5.88 -2.50
N LEU A 24 -8.08 6.24 -1.23
CA LEU A 24 -8.89 7.23 -0.52
C LEU A 24 -8.51 8.66 -0.87
N ASP A 25 -7.21 8.96 -0.87
CA ASP A 25 -6.70 10.34 -0.93
C ASP A 25 -5.85 10.61 -2.18
N GLY A 26 -5.56 9.56 -2.96
CA GLY A 26 -4.84 9.68 -4.21
C GLY A 26 -3.43 10.25 -3.99
N HIS A 27 -3.28 11.52 -4.36
CA HIS A 27 -1.98 12.19 -4.31
C HIS A 27 -1.56 12.54 -2.87
N ASP A 28 -2.51 12.90 -2.00
CA ASP A 28 -2.23 13.37 -0.64
C ASP A 28 -2.07 12.21 0.37
N SER A 29 -2.17 10.97 -0.13
CA SER A 29 -2.05 9.72 0.65
C SER A 29 -0.77 9.62 1.48
N ALA A 30 0.33 10.21 1.01
CA ALA A 30 1.59 10.23 1.75
C ALA A 30 1.48 11.07 3.04
N SER A 31 0.79 12.20 3.00
CA SER A 31 0.56 13.04 4.20
C SER A 31 -0.28 12.32 5.24
N TYR A 32 -1.26 11.52 4.80
CA TYR A 32 -2.05 10.68 5.70
C TYR A 32 -1.17 9.63 6.40
N LEU A 33 -0.28 8.97 5.66
CA LEU A 33 0.62 7.93 6.19
C LEU A 33 1.80 8.48 6.99
N ALA A 34 2.16 9.75 6.78
CA ALA A 34 3.10 10.50 7.60
C ALA A 34 2.58 10.80 9.03
N SER A 35 1.47 10.18 9.46
CA SER A 35 0.97 10.21 10.84
C SER A 35 1.37 8.97 11.68
N ASP A 36 1.82 7.87 11.04
CA ASP A 36 2.35 6.66 11.71
C ASP A 36 3.80 6.77 12.25
N LYS A 37 3.98 7.17 13.51
CA LYS A 37 5.29 7.47 14.13
C LYS A 37 6.34 6.36 14.03
N GLU A 38 5.96 5.10 13.86
CA GLU A 38 6.91 3.98 13.80
C GLU A 38 7.36 3.66 12.37
N ARG A 39 6.46 3.81 11.39
CA ARG A 39 6.67 3.37 10.00
C ARG A 39 6.65 4.51 8.99
N HIS A 40 6.53 5.76 9.47
CA HIS A 40 6.42 7.02 8.72
C HIS A 40 7.16 6.98 7.38
N SER A 41 8.48 6.85 7.43
CA SER A 41 9.30 7.09 6.24
C SER A 41 9.16 6.04 5.14
N ALA A 42 8.78 4.80 5.48
CA ALA A 42 8.67 3.71 4.50
C ALA A 42 7.31 3.75 3.80
N LEU A 43 6.23 3.93 4.57
CA LEU A 43 4.86 4.00 4.05
C LEU A 43 4.64 5.27 3.23
N GLU A 44 5.10 6.41 3.73
CA GLU A 44 5.04 7.70 3.03
C GLU A 44 5.75 7.62 1.67
N LYS A 45 6.99 7.13 1.64
CA LYS A 45 7.78 7.01 0.39
C LYS A 45 7.12 6.06 -0.60
N ALA A 46 6.64 4.90 -0.15
CA ALA A 46 5.96 3.95 -1.02
C ALA A 46 4.62 4.51 -1.55
N SER A 47 3.92 5.32 -0.75
CA SER A 47 2.71 6.03 -1.18
C SER A 47 3.02 7.11 -2.20
N ASN A 48 4.09 7.89 -2.01
CA ASN A 48 4.56 8.88 -2.98
C ASN A 48 4.89 8.25 -4.33
N ASP A 49 5.60 7.13 -4.34
CA ASP A 49 5.96 6.42 -5.58
C ASP A 49 4.69 5.97 -6.36
N LEU A 50 3.60 5.60 -5.65
CA LEU A 50 2.30 5.30 -6.26
C LEU A 50 1.53 6.57 -6.66
N ALA A 51 1.63 7.63 -5.86
CA ALA A 51 0.96 8.91 -6.07
C ALA A 51 1.48 9.67 -7.30
N GLU A 52 2.75 9.47 -7.67
CA GLU A 52 3.40 10.01 -8.87
C GLU A 52 2.85 9.44 -10.19
N LEU A 53 2.17 8.29 -10.15
CA LEU A 53 1.50 7.74 -11.31
C LEU A 53 0.31 8.63 -11.70
N SER A 54 0.03 8.70 -13.01
CA SER A 54 -1.17 9.38 -13.49
C SER A 54 -2.43 8.76 -12.86
N PRO A 55 -3.51 9.54 -12.62
CA PRO A 55 -4.73 9.03 -12.00
C PRO A 55 -5.29 7.77 -12.68
N ASP A 56 -5.25 7.73 -14.01
CA ASP A 56 -5.73 6.61 -14.83
C ASP A 56 -4.97 5.31 -14.61
N LEU A 57 -3.70 5.39 -14.21
CA LEU A 57 -2.86 4.23 -13.90
C LEU A 57 -2.86 3.92 -12.39
N ARG A 58 -2.85 4.97 -11.57
CA ARG A 58 -2.78 4.88 -10.11
C ARG A 58 -3.96 4.11 -9.54
N MET A 59 -5.20 4.46 -9.95
CA MET A 59 -6.40 3.87 -9.36
C MET A 59 -6.54 2.37 -9.68
N PRO A 60 -6.42 1.91 -10.95
CA PRO A 60 -6.49 0.48 -11.25
C PRO A 60 -5.35 -0.33 -10.62
N LEU A 61 -4.14 0.24 -10.56
CA LEU A 61 -2.99 -0.41 -9.93
C LEU A 61 -3.19 -0.56 -8.42
N ALA A 62 -3.53 0.52 -7.71
CA ALA A 62 -3.76 0.49 -6.27
C ALA A 62 -4.87 -0.49 -5.89
N ALA A 63 -5.97 -0.53 -6.65
CA ALA A 63 -7.04 -1.50 -6.45
C ALA A 63 -6.57 -2.95 -6.65
N THR A 64 -5.70 -3.20 -7.63
CA THR A 64 -5.14 -4.53 -7.89
C THR A 64 -4.18 -4.97 -6.79
N LEU A 65 -3.31 -4.06 -6.33
CA LEU A 65 -2.40 -4.30 -5.22
C LEU A 65 -3.17 -4.59 -3.92
N LEU A 66 -4.23 -3.83 -3.64
CA LEU A 66 -5.08 -4.07 -2.48
C LEU A 66 -5.77 -5.43 -2.54
N ARG A 67 -6.37 -5.80 -3.68
CA ARG A 67 -7.02 -7.12 -3.84
C ARG A 67 -6.04 -8.25 -3.57
N ARG A 68 -4.82 -8.15 -4.09
CA ARG A 68 -3.76 -9.14 -3.84
C ARG A 68 -3.39 -9.20 -2.36
N ALA A 69 -3.11 -8.06 -1.74
CA ALA A 69 -2.72 -8.00 -0.33
C ALA A 69 -3.82 -8.56 0.59
N VAL A 70 -5.09 -8.26 0.32
CA VAL A 70 -6.22 -8.81 1.08
C VAL A 70 -6.35 -10.32 0.89
N ALA A 71 -6.15 -10.84 -0.33
CA ALA A 71 -6.18 -12.27 -0.58
C ALA A 71 -5.06 -13.01 0.19
N GLU A 72 -3.85 -12.46 0.17
CA GLU A 72 -2.71 -12.99 0.93
C GLU A 72 -2.97 -12.95 2.44
N LEU A 73 -3.46 -11.84 3.00
CA LEU A 73 -3.82 -11.73 4.42
C LEU A 73 -4.90 -12.74 4.83
N ARG A 74 -5.92 -12.94 3.98
CA ARG A 74 -6.96 -13.95 4.22
C ARG A 74 -6.39 -15.35 4.21
N ALA A 75 -5.45 -15.65 3.31
CA ALA A 75 -4.77 -16.94 3.28
C ALA A 75 -3.92 -17.14 4.55
N THR A 76 -3.24 -16.11 5.05
CA THR A 76 -2.51 -16.19 6.33
C THR A 76 -3.44 -16.48 7.50
N VAL A 77 -4.59 -15.82 7.58
CA VAL A 77 -5.59 -16.08 8.63
C VAL A 77 -6.15 -17.50 8.52
N ALA A 78 -6.49 -17.95 7.31
CA ALA A 78 -7.01 -19.30 7.07
C ALA A 78 -6.00 -20.41 7.38
N SER A 79 -4.70 -20.12 7.26
CA SER A 79 -3.62 -21.05 7.55
C SER A 79 -3.11 -20.99 9.00
N GLY A 80 -3.69 -20.15 9.87
CA GLY A 80 -3.07 -19.73 11.13
C GLY A 80 -4.00 -19.46 12.31
N GLU A 81 -5.11 -20.20 12.44
CA GLU A 81 -5.76 -20.47 13.75
C GLU A 81 -5.26 -21.80 14.36
N GLU A 82 -3.99 -22.15 14.13
CA GLU A 82 -3.28 -23.24 14.81
C GLU A 82 -1.88 -22.76 15.26
N GLU A 83 -1.82 -21.78 16.18
CA GLU A 83 -0.71 -21.64 17.13
C GLU A 83 -1.13 -20.89 18.40
#